data_AF-A0AAU3ZV58-F1
#
_entry.id   AF-A0AAU3ZV58-F1
#
_cell.length_a   1.000
_cell.length_b   1.000
_cell.length_c   1.000
_cell.angle_alpha   90.00
_cell.angle_beta   90.00
_cell.angle_gamma   90.00
#
_symmetry.space_group_name_H-M   'P 1'
#
loop_
_entity.id
_entity.type
_entity.pdbx_description
1 polymer ?
#
loop_
_entity_poly.entity_id
_entity_poly.type
_entity_poly.pdbx_seq_one_letter_code
_entity_poly.pdbx_strand_id
1 'polypeptide(L)'
;MQSDLLQAIDTWEQHWHKTQAAAVAALKTAFPHLGDCPRYVGCDDIRLEYDTEGRGAGRVCVDDEGRANVEFGQIPNVVIAHAVDEIRLPYLDYADGPLSEAPPGTYVYECETSSAQFEFTLGTPGTGQVVISFAPIPDAAAVLDALERAFAEHGTAATRH
;
A
#
# COMPACT_ATOMS: atom_id res chain seq x y z
N MET A 1 37.92 -8.72 -21.12
CA MET A 1 37.23 -7.57 -20.49
C MET A 1 35.77 -7.41 -20.91
N GLN A 2 35.33 -7.91 -22.07
CA GLN A 2 33.93 -7.77 -22.50
C GLN A 2 33.01 -8.88 -21.94
N SER A 3 33.53 -10.09 -21.70
CA SER A 3 32.72 -11.22 -21.18
C SER A 3 32.34 -11.08 -19.71
N ASP A 4 33.29 -10.72 -18.84
CA ASP A 4 33.05 -10.67 -17.39
C ASP A 4 32.09 -9.53 -17.01
N LEU A 5 32.16 -8.40 -17.72
CA LEU A 5 31.23 -7.28 -17.54
C LEU A 5 29.80 -7.67 -17.95
N LEU A 6 29.63 -8.30 -19.11
CA LEU A 6 28.30 -8.76 -19.56
C LEU A 6 27.71 -9.79 -18.59
N GLN A 7 28.54 -10.72 -18.08
CA GLN A 7 28.10 -11.68 -17.08
C GLN A 7 27.71 -11.00 -15.75
N ALA A 8 28.45 -9.98 -15.32
CA ALA A 8 28.12 -9.21 -14.12
C ALA A 8 26.79 -8.44 -14.28
N ILE A 9 26.54 -7.85 -15.44
CA ILE A 9 25.28 -7.15 -15.75
C ILE A 9 24.12 -8.15 -15.77
N ASP A 10 24.24 -9.27 -16.49
CA ASP A 10 23.20 -10.31 -16.55
C ASP A 10 22.89 -10.87 -15.15
N THR A 11 23.92 -11.08 -14.32
CA THR A 11 23.73 -11.52 -12.93
C THR A 11 22.96 -10.47 -12.12
N TRP A 12 23.32 -9.19 -12.26
CA TRP A 12 22.62 -8.10 -11.58
C TRP A 12 21.15 -8.00 -12.03
N GLU A 13 20.86 -8.06 -13.33
CA GLU A 13 19.50 -8.05 -13.89
C GLU A 13 18.66 -9.22 -13.38
N GLN A 14 19.25 -10.43 -13.30
CA GLN A 14 18.55 -11.60 -12.75
C GLN A 14 18.21 -11.43 -11.26
N HIS A 15 19.11 -10.84 -10.47
CA HIS A 15 18.83 -10.54 -9.07
C HIS A 15 17.77 -9.45 -8.92
N TRP A 16 17.81 -8.42 -9.76
CA TRP A 16 16.81 -7.36 -9.81
C TRP A 16 15.41 -7.93 -10.06
N HIS A 17 15.23 -8.71 -11.12
CA HIS A 17 13.94 -9.34 -11.43
C HIS A 17 13.45 -10.27 -10.32
N LYS A 18 14.34 -11.01 -9.64
CA LYS A 18 13.97 -11.85 -8.49
C LYS A 18 13.46 -11.00 -7.31
N THR A 19 14.12 -9.88 -7.04
CA THR A 19 13.69 -8.94 -5.99
C THR A 19 12.32 -8.34 -6.31
N GLN A 20 12.11 -7.90 -7.54
CA GLN A 20 10.81 -7.38 -7.99
C GLN A 20 9.70 -8.44 -7.88
N ALA A 21 9.96 -9.68 -8.31
CA ALA A 21 9.00 -10.77 -8.19
C ALA A 21 8.66 -11.09 -6.72
N ALA A 22 9.66 -11.05 -5.83
CA ALA A 22 9.45 -11.23 -4.39
C ALA A 22 8.62 -10.08 -3.79
N ALA A 23 8.85 -8.83 -4.24
CA ALA A 23 8.07 -7.68 -3.82
C ALA A 23 6.60 -7.82 -4.21
N VAL A 24 6.32 -8.18 -5.48
CA VAL A 24 4.96 -8.45 -5.96
C VAL A 24 4.31 -9.57 -5.15
N ALA A 25 5.04 -10.66 -4.86
CA ALA A 25 4.52 -11.75 -4.06
C ALA A 25 4.18 -11.32 -2.63
N ALA A 26 5.00 -10.48 -2.00
CA ALA A 26 4.73 -9.93 -0.67
C ALA A 26 3.47 -9.06 -0.66
N LEU A 27 3.35 -8.14 -1.64
CA LEU A 27 2.19 -7.24 -1.75
C LEU A 27 0.89 -8.02 -2.00
N LYS A 28 0.90 -9.02 -2.88
CA LYS A 28 -0.26 -9.90 -3.12
C LYS A 28 -0.58 -10.80 -1.94
N THR A 29 0.41 -11.18 -1.14
CA THR A 29 0.18 -11.95 0.09
C THR A 29 -0.51 -11.08 1.14
N ALA A 30 -0.08 -9.82 1.27
CA ALA A 30 -0.70 -8.85 2.17
C ALA A 30 -2.12 -8.43 1.72
N PHE A 31 -2.34 -8.29 0.41
CA PHE A 31 -3.65 -7.95 -0.16
C PHE A 31 -4.01 -8.86 -1.35
N PRO A 32 -4.71 -9.99 -1.11
CA PRO A 32 -4.95 -11.02 -2.12
C PRO A 32 -5.78 -10.59 -3.33
N HIS A 33 -6.48 -9.45 -3.25
CA HIS A 33 -7.28 -8.92 -4.36
C HIS A 33 -6.44 -8.21 -5.43
N LEU A 34 -5.14 -7.99 -5.19
CA LEU A 34 -4.23 -7.39 -6.17
C LEU A 34 -3.97 -8.34 -7.35
N GLY A 35 -4.42 -7.92 -8.54
CA GLY A 35 -4.11 -8.55 -9.82
C GLY A 35 -2.98 -7.83 -10.55
N ASP A 36 -2.29 -8.54 -11.45
CA ASP A 36 -1.33 -7.93 -12.36
C ASP A 36 -2.03 -7.05 -13.39
N CYS A 37 -1.56 -5.81 -13.57
CA CYS A 37 -2.02 -4.94 -14.64
C CYS A 37 -0.89 -4.78 -15.68
N PRO A 38 -0.90 -5.52 -16.80
CA PRO A 38 0.21 -5.59 -17.75
C PRO A 38 0.39 -4.32 -18.60
N ARG A 39 -0.37 -3.25 -18.32
CA ARG A 39 -0.29 -2.01 -19.10
C ARG A 39 0.92 -1.21 -18.63
N TYR A 40 1.81 -0.83 -19.55
CA TYR A 40 2.94 0.06 -19.25
C TYR A 40 2.46 1.40 -18.65
N VAL A 41 3.07 1.84 -17.56
CA VAL A 41 2.60 2.99 -16.76
C VAL A 41 3.72 4.00 -16.44
N GLY A 42 4.58 4.33 -17.39
CA GLY A 42 5.56 5.40 -17.17
C GLY A 42 6.69 4.99 -16.22
N CYS A 43 6.89 5.70 -15.10
CA CYS A 43 8.03 5.55 -14.19
C CYS A 43 7.96 4.34 -13.26
N ASP A 44 6.81 3.66 -13.20
CA ASP A 44 6.64 2.47 -12.38
C ASP A 44 6.87 1.21 -13.23
N ASP A 45 7.80 0.35 -12.80
CA ASP A 45 8.17 -0.89 -13.49
C ASP A 45 7.03 -1.92 -13.43
N ILE A 46 6.29 -1.96 -12.32
CA ILE A 46 5.22 -2.93 -12.08
C ILE A 46 4.00 -2.22 -11.52
N ARG A 47 2.81 -2.55 -12.05
CA ARG A 47 1.52 -2.10 -11.51
C ARG A 47 0.61 -3.28 -11.19
N LEU A 48 0.04 -3.23 -10.00
CA LEU A 48 -1.00 -4.10 -9.50
C LEU A 48 -2.27 -3.29 -9.30
N GLU A 49 -3.43 -3.90 -9.50
CA GLU A 49 -4.73 -3.25 -9.32
C GLU A 49 -5.71 -4.17 -8.61
N TYR A 50 -6.68 -3.57 -7.94
CA TYR A 50 -7.88 -4.27 -7.52
C TYR A 50 -9.09 -3.36 -7.69
N ASP A 51 -10.24 -3.99 -7.87
CA ASP A 51 -11.55 -3.38 -7.82
C ASP A 51 -12.48 -4.40 -7.18
N THR A 52 -13.05 -4.08 -6.03
CA THR A 52 -13.88 -5.00 -5.27
C THR A 52 -15.05 -4.26 -4.64
N GLU A 53 -16.26 -4.71 -4.97
CA GLU A 53 -17.49 -4.11 -4.47
C GLU A 53 -17.49 -4.07 -2.93
N GLY A 54 -17.79 -2.89 -2.37
CA GLY A 54 -17.79 -2.64 -0.93
C GLY A 54 -16.40 -2.49 -0.28
N ARG A 55 -15.31 -2.74 -1.01
CA ARG A 55 -13.92 -2.53 -0.53
C ARG A 55 -13.21 -1.37 -1.23
N GLY A 56 -13.80 -0.84 -2.29
CA GLY A 56 -13.21 0.22 -3.10
C GLY A 56 -12.33 -0.34 -4.21
N ALA A 57 -11.46 0.51 -4.72
CA ALA A 57 -10.56 0.16 -5.81
C ALA A 57 -9.25 0.93 -5.67
N GLY A 58 -8.20 0.45 -6.31
CA GLY A 58 -6.92 1.11 -6.26
C GLY A 58 -5.81 0.38 -6.98
N ARG A 59 -4.63 0.94 -6.84
CA ARG A 59 -3.41 0.42 -7.46
C ARG A 59 -2.26 0.40 -6.47
N VAL A 60 -1.35 -0.54 -6.71
CA VAL A 60 -0.03 -0.57 -6.09
C VAL A 60 0.99 -0.61 -7.21
N CYS A 61 1.93 0.33 -7.21
CA CYS A 61 3.04 0.35 -8.14
C CYS A 61 4.34 -0.01 -7.41
N VAL A 62 5.25 -0.71 -8.08
CA VAL A 62 6.64 -0.91 -7.62
C VAL A 62 7.56 -0.18 -8.57
N ASP A 63 8.36 0.74 -8.04
CA ASP A 63 9.30 1.55 -8.82
C ASP A 63 10.63 0.82 -9.08
N ASP A 64 11.49 1.47 -9.86
CA ASP A 64 12.82 0.99 -10.25
C ASP A 64 13.86 1.00 -9.10
N GLU A 65 13.47 1.48 -7.92
CA GLU A 65 14.26 1.42 -6.68
C GLU A 65 13.74 0.34 -5.71
N GLY A 66 12.67 -0.38 -6.09
CA GLY A 66 12.07 -1.43 -5.27
C GLY A 66 11.24 -0.87 -4.11
N ARG A 67 10.67 0.33 -4.28
CA ARG A 67 9.70 0.95 -3.37
C ARG A 67 8.29 0.80 -3.93
N ALA A 68 7.30 0.87 -3.05
CA ALA A 68 5.90 0.79 -3.40
C ALA A 68 5.20 2.14 -3.29
N ASN A 69 4.33 2.41 -4.25
CA ASN A 69 3.34 3.48 -4.20
C ASN A 69 1.94 2.84 -4.13
N VAL A 70 1.11 3.24 -3.17
CA VAL A 70 -0.25 2.72 -2.97
C VAL A 70 -1.22 3.87 -3.16
N GLU A 71 -2.27 3.67 -3.95
CA GLU A 71 -3.35 4.64 -4.13
C GLU A 71 -4.69 3.93 -4.15
N PHE A 72 -5.33 3.87 -2.98
CA PHE A 72 -6.63 3.22 -2.80
C PHE A 72 -7.70 4.26 -2.47
N GLY A 73 -8.88 4.11 -3.06
CA GLY A 73 -10.00 5.03 -2.86
C GLY A 73 -11.33 4.32 -2.65
N GLN A 74 -12.31 5.09 -2.16
CA GLN A 74 -13.63 4.58 -1.78
C GLN A 74 -13.57 3.52 -0.68
N ILE A 75 -12.57 3.59 0.20
CA ILE A 75 -12.43 2.70 1.35
C ILE A 75 -13.30 3.24 2.50
N PRO A 76 -14.10 2.42 3.20
CA PRO A 76 -14.84 2.87 4.37
C PRO A 76 -13.91 3.49 5.44
N ASN A 77 -14.26 4.65 5.99
CA ASN A 77 -13.44 5.36 6.98
C ASN A 77 -13.10 4.48 8.19
N VAL A 78 -14.03 3.63 8.63
CA VAL A 78 -13.83 2.71 9.75
C VAL A 78 -12.74 1.67 9.46
N VAL A 79 -12.59 1.24 8.20
CA VAL A 79 -11.54 0.31 7.78
C VAL A 79 -10.18 1.02 7.79
N ILE A 80 -10.10 2.23 7.24
CA ILE A 80 -8.87 3.05 7.25
C ILE A 80 -8.43 3.28 8.70
N ALA A 81 -9.34 3.76 9.54
CA ALA A 81 -9.04 4.09 10.92
C ALA A 81 -8.55 2.88 11.72
N HIS A 82 -9.25 1.75 11.60
CA HIS A 82 -8.86 0.52 12.30
C HIS A 82 -7.49 0.01 11.86
N ALA A 83 -7.22 -0.02 10.54
CA ALA A 83 -5.94 -0.47 10.02
C ALA A 83 -4.78 0.42 10.51
N VAL A 84 -4.97 1.74 10.51
CA VAL A 84 -3.95 2.70 10.94
C VAL A 84 -3.68 2.61 12.45
N ASP A 85 -4.73 2.51 13.26
CA ASP A 85 -4.62 2.36 14.72
C ASP A 85 -3.88 1.08 15.11
N GLU A 86 -3.98 0.04 14.28
CA GLU A 86 -3.31 -1.23 14.50
C GLU A 86 -1.80 -1.19 14.20
N ILE A 87 -1.40 -0.56 13.09
CA ILE A 87 0.00 -0.46 12.65
C ILE A 87 0.82 0.40 13.62
N ARG A 88 0.16 1.33 14.34
CA ARG A 88 0.78 2.23 15.31
C ARG A 88 1.97 3.00 14.72
N LEU A 89 1.68 3.76 13.67
CA LEU A 89 2.67 4.71 13.13
C LEU A 89 3.16 5.65 14.24
N PRO A 90 4.44 6.07 14.23
CA PRO A 90 5.04 6.82 15.35
C PRO A 90 4.29 8.11 15.72
N TYR A 91 3.79 8.81 14.71
CA TYR A 91 2.89 9.95 14.84
C TYR A 91 2.14 10.14 13.52
N LEU A 92 0.99 10.82 13.58
CA LEU A 92 0.25 11.30 12.42
C LEU A 92 -0.02 12.79 12.62
N ASP A 93 0.37 13.59 11.64
CA ASP A 93 0.03 15.00 11.63
C ASP A 93 -1.49 15.16 11.64
N TYR A 94 -1.95 16.12 12.44
CA TYR A 94 -3.36 16.48 12.63
C TYR A 94 -4.22 15.46 13.40
N ALA A 95 -3.64 14.34 13.86
CA ALA A 95 -4.34 13.37 14.71
C ALA A 95 -4.05 13.62 16.20
N ASP A 96 -5.08 14.00 16.96
CA ASP A 96 -5.03 14.09 18.42
C ASP A 96 -5.49 12.78 19.08
N GLY A 97 -4.83 11.65 18.74
CA GLY A 97 -5.15 10.32 19.25
C GLY A 97 -5.39 9.27 18.15
N PRO A 98 -6.13 8.17 18.46
CA PRO A 98 -6.46 7.15 17.47
C PRO A 98 -7.35 7.71 16.37
N LEU A 99 -7.12 7.24 15.14
CA LEU A 99 -7.85 7.69 13.95
C LEU A 99 -9.34 7.31 14.00
N SER A 100 -9.68 6.26 14.76
CA SER A 100 -11.07 5.84 14.99
C SER A 100 -11.91 6.88 15.74
N GLU A 101 -11.27 7.80 16.47
CA GLU A 101 -11.91 8.91 17.18
C GLU A 101 -11.73 10.26 16.45
N ALA A 102 -10.95 10.27 15.37
CA ALA A 102 -10.60 11.48 14.65
C ALA A 102 -11.73 11.94 13.70
N PRO A 103 -11.91 13.25 13.49
CA PRO A 103 -12.89 13.76 12.53
C PRO A 103 -12.51 13.42 11.08
N PRO A 104 -13.40 13.67 10.10
CA PRO A 104 -13.00 13.68 8.70
C PRO A 104 -11.85 14.67 8.45
N GLY A 105 -10.85 14.25 7.68
CA GLY A 105 -9.62 15.00 7.49
C GLY A 105 -8.54 14.16 6.80
N THR A 106 -7.38 14.77 6.57
CA THR A 106 -6.21 14.12 5.98
C THR A 106 -5.11 14.06 7.03
N TYR A 107 -4.58 12.86 7.25
CA TYR A 107 -3.60 12.54 8.28
C TYR A 107 -2.35 12.03 7.61
N VAL A 108 -1.20 12.62 7.96
CA VAL A 108 0.05 12.38 7.23
C VAL A 108 1.12 11.89 8.19
N TYR A 109 1.88 10.90 7.76
CA TYR A 109 3.12 10.51 8.41
C TYR A 109 4.23 10.48 7.37
N GLU A 110 5.32 11.19 7.64
CA GLU A 110 6.54 11.16 6.84
C GLU A 110 7.64 10.40 7.59
N CYS A 111 8.10 9.31 7.00
CA CYS A 111 9.16 8.49 7.56
C CYS A 111 10.52 9.11 7.23
N GLU A 112 11.16 9.72 8.23
CA GLU A 112 12.44 10.40 8.07
C GLU A 112 13.57 9.47 7.55
N THR A 113 13.49 8.16 7.81
CA THR A 113 14.54 7.20 7.41
C THR A 113 14.41 6.71 5.98
N SER A 114 13.19 6.51 5.49
CA SER A 114 12.92 5.99 4.14
C SER A 114 12.44 7.06 3.16
N SER A 115 12.15 8.28 3.62
CA SER A 115 11.44 9.32 2.86
C SER A 115 10.06 8.87 2.36
N ALA A 116 9.51 7.80 2.94
CA ALA A 116 8.16 7.33 2.64
C ALA A 116 7.13 8.29 3.22
N GLN A 117 6.06 8.57 2.47
CA GLN A 117 4.95 9.38 2.93
C GLN A 117 3.69 8.53 2.98
N PHE A 118 2.99 8.58 4.09
CA PHE A 118 1.73 7.87 4.32
C PHE A 118 0.64 8.90 4.56
N GLU A 119 -0.36 8.93 3.70
CA GLU A 119 -1.49 9.84 3.77
C GLU A 119 -2.79 9.03 3.86
N PHE A 120 -3.54 9.29 4.93
CA PHE A 120 -4.83 8.67 5.20
C PHE A 120 -5.91 9.75 5.23
N THR A 121 -6.83 9.70 4.28
CA THR A 121 -7.95 10.65 4.23
C THR A 121 -9.22 9.96 4.71
N LEU A 122 -9.84 10.50 5.77
CA LEU A 122 -11.19 10.14 6.21
C LEU A 122 -12.18 11.11 5.56
N GLY A 123 -12.96 10.65 4.60
CA GLY A 123 -13.83 11.51 3.79
C GLY A 123 -15.27 11.62 4.29
N THR A 124 -16.08 12.38 3.55
CA THR A 124 -17.53 12.51 3.77
C THR A 124 -18.29 12.28 2.45
N PRO A 125 -19.32 11.40 2.42
CA PRO A 125 -19.86 10.60 3.53
C PRO A 125 -19.17 9.22 3.68
N GLY A 126 -18.39 9.04 4.76
CA GLY A 126 -18.05 7.71 5.30
C GLY A 126 -17.03 6.88 4.53
N THR A 127 -16.52 7.35 3.39
CA THR A 127 -15.44 6.72 2.64
C THR A 127 -14.27 7.69 2.45
N GLY A 128 -13.07 7.14 2.38
CA GLY A 128 -11.81 7.84 2.35
C GLY A 128 -10.83 7.27 1.33
N GLN A 129 -9.57 7.62 1.52
CA GLN A 129 -8.44 7.25 0.65
C GLN A 129 -7.22 6.89 1.48
N VAL A 130 -6.41 5.98 0.92
CA VAL A 130 -5.08 5.64 1.44
C VAL A 130 -4.09 5.89 0.31
N VAL A 131 -3.17 6.81 0.52
CA VAL A 131 -2.11 7.15 -0.42
C VAL A 131 -0.77 6.95 0.28
N ILE A 132 0.10 6.13 -0.29
CA ILE A 132 1.45 5.87 0.22
C ILE A 132 2.42 6.11 -0.91
N SER A 133 3.45 6.92 -0.67
CA SER A 133 4.48 7.24 -1.65
C SER A 133 5.85 6.77 -1.18
N PHE A 134 6.62 6.16 -2.08
CA PHE A 134 8.02 5.77 -1.88
C PHE A 134 8.27 4.86 -0.66
N ALA A 135 7.30 4.02 -0.28
CA ALA A 135 7.44 3.15 0.87
C ALA A 135 8.33 1.94 0.58
N PRO A 136 9.22 1.55 1.51
CA PRO A 136 9.80 0.22 1.46
C PRO A 136 8.72 -0.86 1.35
N ILE A 137 8.95 -1.91 0.55
CA ILE A 137 7.99 -3.00 0.37
C ILE A 137 7.43 -3.56 1.69
N PRO A 138 8.24 -3.78 2.74
CA PRO A 138 7.72 -4.28 4.02
C PRO A 138 6.69 -3.35 4.66
N ASP A 139 6.89 -2.03 4.57
CA ASP A 139 6.00 -1.04 5.20
C ASP A 139 4.68 -0.95 4.41
N ALA A 140 4.76 -0.93 3.08
CA ALA A 140 3.57 -0.98 2.22
C ALA A 140 2.79 -2.28 2.44
N ALA A 141 3.47 -3.43 2.53
CA ALA A 141 2.84 -4.71 2.81
C ALA A 141 2.17 -4.75 4.19
N ALA A 142 2.77 -4.13 5.22
CA ALA A 142 2.16 -4.03 6.54
C ALA A 142 0.85 -3.23 6.52
N VAL A 143 0.81 -2.11 5.79
CA VAL A 143 -0.43 -1.33 5.63
C VAL A 143 -1.50 -2.11 4.87
N LEU A 144 -1.11 -2.77 3.78
CA LEU A 144 -2.00 -3.60 2.97
C LEU A 144 -2.59 -4.77 3.78
N ASP A 145 -1.79 -5.46 4.58
CA ASP A 145 -2.24 -6.55 5.45
C ASP A 145 -3.23 -6.06 6.52
N ALA A 146 -2.95 -4.92 7.16
CA ALA A 146 -3.85 -4.33 8.14
C ALA A 146 -5.19 -3.91 7.50
N LEU A 147 -5.17 -3.37 6.27
CA LEU A 147 -6.40 -3.06 5.51
C LEU A 147 -7.21 -4.33 5.21
N GLU A 148 -6.59 -5.40 4.74
CA GLU A 148 -7.31 -6.66 4.45
C GLU A 148 -7.97 -7.24 5.70
N ARG A 149 -7.28 -7.22 6.84
CA ARG A 149 -7.84 -7.68 8.12
C ARG A 149 -8.99 -6.79 8.59
N ALA A 150 -8.84 -5.46 8.49
CA ALA A 150 -9.92 -4.53 8.81
C ALA A 150 -11.14 -4.71 7.89
N PHE A 151 -10.95 -5.00 6.59
CA PHE A 151 -12.05 -5.35 5.69
C PHE A 151 -12.76 -6.64 6.09
N ALA A 152 -12.00 -7.68 6.45
CA ALA A 152 -12.58 -8.96 6.87
C ALA A 152 -13.46 -8.79 8.12
N GLU A 153 -12.98 -8.03 9.11
CA GLU A 153 -13.74 -7.74 10.32
C GLU A 153 -14.99 -6.90 10.03
N HIS A 154 -14.86 -5.84 9.22
CA HIS A 154 -15.99 -5.00 8.84
C HIS A 154 -17.10 -5.77 8.11
N GLY A 155 -16.73 -6.65 7.16
CA GLY A 155 -17.69 -7.49 6.45
C GLY A 155 -18.43 -8.48 7.36
N THR A 156 -17.75 -9.02 8.38
CA THR A 156 -18.41 -9.89 9.38
C THR A 156 -19.38 -9.14 10.27
N ALA A 157 -19.09 -7.87 10.61
CA ALA A 157 -19.97 -7.03 11.41
C ALA A 157 -21.24 -6.60 10.64
N ALA A 158 -21.11 -6.29 9.34
CA ALA A 158 -22.24 -5.91 8.48
C ALA A 158 -23.23 -7.06 8.24
N THR A 159 -22.78 -8.33 8.32
CA THR A 159 -23.64 -9.50 8.10
C THR A 159 -24.44 -9.92 9.35
N ARG A 160 -24.15 -9.34 10.52
CA ARG A 160 -24.80 -9.67 11.81
C ARG A 160 -25.97 -8.75 12.19
N HIS A 161 -26.25 -7.74 11.38
CA HIS A 161 -27.36 -6.78 11.56
C HIS A 161 -28.42 -6.96 10.46
#